data_AF-K9D162-F1
#
_entry.id   AF-K9D162-F1
#
_cell.length_a   1.000
_cell.length_b   1.000
_cell.length_c   1.000
_cell.angle_alpha   90.00
_cell.angle_beta   90.00
_cell.angle_gamma   90.00
#
_symmetry.space_group_name_H-M   'P 1'
#
loop_
_entity.id
_entity.type
_entity.pdbx_description
1 polymer ?
#
loop_
_entity_poly.entity_id
_entity_poly.type
_entity_poly.pdbx_seq_one_letter_code
_entity_poly.pdbx_strand_id
1 'polypeptide(L)'
;MDTEAAAAAVQTMGFIHPIMADVMTILSFVLVVASVGIASVATYYAWRQTGGTVDTIEGHVSWLRTEAERLAAEIQASVQKDLETAAKVQSLRDEIENLGARIAQIDTDVAELKERIAAAPVPEPEPEPAPPPAPDPAPEEEVDLDALLESKPIWQEFLDDYHALRETFSPERGAELCAPLIDKYGLHLLVCTDHAAVEDGKNIPKFETVEDVGTATFWAYDIPGQPGDFAVVPSPMFRYDRKLHEEEGMKETFAARYEDGKVYDKLTVDMPALFTLRKEQWHIEQPGLIELEE
;
A
#
# COMPACT_ATOMS: atom_id res chain seq x y z
N MET A 1 29.24 -113.25 -26.47
CA MET A 1 29.87 -112.04 -27.06
C MET A 1 29.14 -110.85 -26.47
N ASP A 2 29.29 -110.64 -25.15
CA ASP A 2 28.35 -109.85 -24.35
C ASP A 2 29.05 -108.69 -23.63
N THR A 3 30.10 -108.16 -24.25
CA THR A 3 30.91 -107.05 -23.70
C THR A 3 31.28 -106.05 -24.78
N GLU A 4 30.33 -105.68 -25.63
CA GLU A 4 30.53 -104.54 -26.56
C GLU A 4 29.31 -103.62 -26.65
N ALA A 5 28.10 -104.12 -26.37
CA ALA A 5 26.89 -103.28 -26.38
C ALA A 5 26.74 -102.36 -25.15
N ALA A 6 27.44 -102.62 -24.04
CA ALA A 6 27.36 -101.79 -22.83
C ALA A 6 28.28 -100.55 -22.88
N ALA A 7 29.29 -100.53 -23.76
CA ALA A 7 30.22 -99.41 -23.87
C ALA A 7 29.64 -98.23 -24.67
N ALA A 8 28.70 -98.48 -25.59
CA ALA A 8 28.08 -97.44 -26.42
C ALA A 8 26.97 -96.67 -25.69
N ALA A 9 26.33 -97.25 -24.68
CA ALA A 9 25.23 -96.60 -23.94
C ALA A 9 25.70 -95.68 -22.80
N VAL A 10 26.94 -95.84 -22.32
CA VAL A 10 27.49 -94.99 -21.24
C VAL A 10 28.06 -93.67 -21.78
N GLN A 11 28.42 -93.59 -23.06
CA GLN A 11 28.97 -92.36 -23.64
C GLN A 11 27.93 -91.33 -24.10
N THR A 12 26.65 -91.68 -24.22
CA THR A 12 25.60 -90.73 -24.64
C THR A 12 24.84 -90.09 -23.47
N MET A 13 24.98 -90.60 -22.25
CA MET A 13 24.27 -90.05 -21.07
C MET A 13 25.07 -89.01 -20.28
N GLY A 14 26.37 -88.82 -20.58
CA GLY A 14 27.23 -87.83 -19.95
C GLY A 14 27.25 -86.43 -20.59
N PHE A 15 26.62 -86.26 -21.76
CA PHE A 15 26.73 -85.01 -22.54
C PHE A 15 25.53 -84.05 -22.41
N ILE A 16 24.36 -84.52 -21.94
CA ILE A 16 23.13 -83.69 -21.94
C ILE A 16 23.02 -82.79 -20.70
N HIS A 17 23.48 -83.26 -19.52
CA HIS A 17 23.46 -82.46 -18.29
C HIS A 17 24.38 -81.21 -18.31
N PRO A 18 25.65 -81.28 -18.77
CA PRO A 18 26.51 -80.09 -18.80
C PRO A 18 26.05 -79.05 -19.84
N ILE A 19 25.54 -79.49 -21.00
CA ILE A 19 25.03 -78.58 -22.04
C ILE A 19 23.77 -77.86 -21.55
N MET A 20 22.86 -78.54 -20.84
CA MET A 20 21.65 -77.90 -20.31
C MET A 20 21.99 -76.86 -19.23
N ALA A 21 22.97 -77.13 -18.37
CA ALA A 21 23.45 -76.17 -17.37
C ALA A 21 24.14 -74.95 -18.02
N ASP A 22 24.92 -75.16 -19.08
CA ASP A 22 25.60 -74.09 -19.81
C ASP A 22 24.61 -73.20 -20.56
N VAL A 23 23.61 -73.80 -21.23
CA VAL A 23 22.50 -73.07 -21.88
C VAL A 23 21.72 -72.23 -20.88
N MET A 24 21.42 -72.76 -19.70
CA MET A 24 20.69 -72.02 -18.66
C MET A 24 21.53 -70.85 -18.10
N THR A 25 22.85 -71.02 -18.03
CA THR A 25 23.80 -69.98 -17.60
C THR A 25 23.90 -68.86 -18.63
N ILE A 26 24.02 -69.21 -19.92
CA ILE A 26 24.06 -68.24 -21.03
C ILE A 26 22.73 -67.46 -21.10
N LEU A 27 21.59 -68.14 -21.00
CA LEU A 27 20.28 -67.48 -20.97
C LEU A 27 20.15 -66.52 -19.78
N SER A 28 20.62 -66.92 -18.60
CA SER A 28 20.62 -66.05 -17.42
C SER A 28 21.47 -64.80 -17.63
N PHE A 29 22.66 -64.95 -18.24
CA PHE A 29 23.53 -63.82 -18.54
C PHE A 29 22.90 -62.85 -19.55
N VAL A 30 22.27 -63.39 -20.62
CA VAL A 30 21.55 -62.57 -21.61
C VAL A 30 20.40 -61.81 -20.96
N LEU A 31 19.65 -62.44 -20.06
CA LEU A 31 18.57 -61.77 -19.33
C LEU A 31 19.08 -60.67 -18.39
N VAL A 32 20.22 -60.86 -17.73
CA VAL A 32 20.85 -59.84 -16.89
C VAL A 32 21.36 -58.66 -17.73
N VAL A 33 22.00 -58.92 -18.86
CA VAL A 33 22.46 -57.85 -19.76
C VAL A 33 21.28 -57.08 -20.35
N ALA A 34 20.21 -57.78 -20.72
CA ALA A 34 18.98 -57.14 -21.21
C ALA A 34 18.32 -56.28 -20.12
N SER A 35 18.24 -56.75 -18.87
CA SER A 35 17.65 -55.98 -17.77
C SER A 35 18.47 -54.74 -17.41
N VAL A 36 19.80 -54.85 -17.41
CA VAL A 36 20.70 -53.69 -17.22
C VAL A 36 20.57 -52.69 -18.37
N GLY A 37 20.44 -53.17 -19.61
CA GLY A 37 20.20 -52.33 -20.77
C GLY A 37 18.88 -51.55 -20.66
N ILE A 38 17.80 -52.22 -20.29
CA ILE A 38 16.49 -51.58 -20.09
C ILE A 38 16.55 -50.57 -18.93
N ALA A 39 17.21 -50.89 -17.82
CA ALA A 39 17.37 -49.99 -16.69
C ALA A 39 18.17 -48.73 -17.06
N SER A 40 19.26 -48.89 -17.82
CA SER A 40 20.11 -47.76 -18.28
C SER A 40 19.37 -46.85 -19.26
N VAL A 41 18.54 -47.43 -20.13
CA VAL A 41 17.69 -46.67 -21.04
C VAL A 41 16.60 -45.93 -20.26
N ALA A 42 15.99 -46.55 -19.27
CA ALA A 42 14.99 -45.92 -18.42
C ALA A 42 15.57 -44.74 -17.62
N THR A 43 16.77 -44.85 -17.06
CA THR A 43 17.43 -43.74 -16.35
C THR A 43 17.82 -42.61 -17.30
N TYR A 44 18.27 -42.91 -18.52
CA TYR A 44 18.54 -41.91 -19.55
C TYR A 44 17.28 -41.16 -19.99
N TYR A 45 16.16 -41.86 -20.22
CA TYR A 45 14.89 -41.24 -20.57
C TYR A 45 14.29 -40.45 -19.39
N ALA A 46 14.45 -40.90 -18.15
CA ALA A 46 14.04 -40.15 -16.97
C ALA A 46 14.80 -38.82 -16.87
N TRP A 47 16.12 -38.84 -17.05
CA TRP A 47 16.95 -37.63 -17.04
C TRP A 47 16.57 -36.64 -18.16
N ARG A 48 16.25 -37.16 -19.36
CA ARG A 48 15.79 -36.35 -20.49
C ARG A 48 14.37 -35.80 -20.32
N GLN A 49 13.46 -36.56 -19.71
CA GLN A 49 12.09 -36.07 -19.40
C GLN A 49 12.09 -35.02 -18.29
N THR A 50 13.07 -35.02 -17.40
CA THR A 50 13.24 -33.98 -16.38
C THR A 50 13.95 -32.72 -16.89
N GLY A 51 14.30 -32.61 -18.18
CA GLY A 51 14.95 -31.40 -18.74
C GLY A 51 16.17 -30.98 -17.92
N GLY A 52 17.04 -31.95 -17.64
CA GLY A 52 17.94 -31.94 -16.48
C GLY A 52 18.63 -30.59 -16.24
N THR A 53 18.29 -29.92 -15.12
CA THR A 53 18.82 -28.68 -14.50
C THR A 53 19.16 -27.47 -15.39
N VAL A 54 19.70 -27.67 -16.58
CA VAL A 54 20.10 -26.66 -17.57
C VAL A 54 18.89 -25.90 -18.11
N ASP A 55 17.77 -26.57 -18.45
CA ASP A 55 16.56 -25.87 -18.92
C ASP A 55 15.94 -25.00 -17.80
N THR A 56 15.95 -25.47 -16.55
CA THR A 56 15.51 -24.68 -15.39
C THR A 56 16.43 -23.48 -15.16
N ILE A 57 17.74 -23.65 -15.31
CA ILE A 57 18.72 -22.56 -15.16
C ILE A 57 18.56 -21.53 -16.29
N GLU A 58 18.30 -21.96 -17.52
CA GLU A 58 18.04 -21.05 -18.65
C GLU A 58 16.74 -20.25 -18.46
N GLY A 59 15.71 -20.88 -17.89
CA GLY A 59 14.49 -20.20 -17.45
C GLY A 59 14.76 -19.14 -16.37
N HIS A 60 15.58 -19.45 -15.37
CA HIS A 60 15.94 -18.49 -14.33
C HIS A 60 16.82 -17.34 -14.86
N VAL A 61 17.74 -17.61 -15.78
CA VAL A 61 18.61 -16.59 -16.39
C VAL A 61 17.80 -15.66 -17.30
N SER A 62 16.87 -16.19 -18.09
CA SER A 62 15.98 -15.38 -18.91
C SER A 62 15.06 -14.50 -18.05
N TRP A 63 14.50 -15.05 -16.97
CA TRP A 63 13.74 -14.27 -16.00
C TRP A 63 14.57 -13.17 -15.33
N LEU A 64 15.77 -13.48 -14.84
CA LEU A 64 16.68 -12.50 -14.24
C LEU A 64 17.04 -11.38 -15.21
N ARG A 65 17.21 -11.70 -16.50
CA ARG A 65 17.49 -10.70 -17.52
C ARG A 65 16.30 -9.77 -17.73
N THR A 66 15.08 -10.32 -17.87
CA THR A 66 13.87 -9.51 -18.00
C THR A 66 13.65 -8.63 -16.77
N GLU A 67 13.90 -9.18 -15.58
CA GLU A 67 13.76 -8.43 -14.33
C GLU A 67 14.81 -7.33 -14.19
N ALA A 68 16.05 -7.58 -14.63
CA ALA A 68 17.09 -6.55 -14.68
C ALA A 68 16.74 -5.42 -15.66
N GLU A 69 16.18 -5.73 -16.82
CA GLU A 69 15.71 -4.73 -17.80
C GLU A 69 14.52 -3.92 -17.24
N ARG A 70 13.60 -4.57 -16.52
CA ARG A 70 12.47 -3.91 -15.84
C ARG A 70 12.96 -2.93 -14.77
N LEU A 71 13.85 -3.39 -13.88
CA LEU A 71 14.42 -2.55 -12.82
C LEU A 71 15.24 -1.39 -13.38
N ALA A 72 15.97 -1.60 -14.49
CA ALA A 72 16.70 -0.52 -15.15
C ALA A 72 15.76 0.58 -15.70
N ALA A 73 14.63 0.18 -16.30
CA ALA A 73 13.61 1.12 -16.78
C ALA A 73 12.96 1.89 -15.62
N GLU A 74 12.69 1.22 -14.51
CA GLU A 74 12.11 1.82 -13.29
C GLU A 74 13.07 2.83 -12.65
N ILE A 75 14.37 2.52 -12.56
CA ILE A 75 15.40 3.46 -12.09
C ILE A 75 15.47 4.68 -13.02
N GLN A 76 15.46 4.49 -14.34
CA GLN A 76 15.52 5.60 -15.29
C GLN A 76 14.28 6.52 -15.18
N ALA A 77 13.10 5.94 -14.97
CA ALA A 77 11.88 6.70 -14.72
C ALA A 77 11.95 7.49 -13.41
N SER A 78 12.49 6.89 -12.33
CA SER A 78 12.72 7.59 -11.06
C SER A 78 13.66 8.77 -11.22
N VAL A 79 14.79 8.59 -11.92
CA VAL A 79 15.76 9.67 -12.17
C VAL A 79 15.12 10.81 -12.97
N GLN A 80 14.30 10.50 -13.97
CA GLN A 80 13.59 11.53 -14.74
C GLN A 80 12.62 12.33 -13.87
N LYS A 81 11.88 11.64 -12.98
CA LYS A 81 10.98 12.27 -12.01
C LYS A 81 11.73 13.16 -11.02
N ASP A 82 12.90 12.73 -10.56
CA ASP A 82 13.74 13.54 -9.67
C ASP A 82 14.26 14.81 -10.38
N LEU A 83 14.64 14.71 -11.65
CA LEU A 83 15.05 15.86 -12.46
C LEU A 83 13.89 16.84 -12.68
N GLU A 84 12.69 16.35 -12.97
CA GLU A 84 11.49 17.20 -13.10
C GLU A 84 11.13 17.87 -11.77
N THR A 85 11.26 17.15 -10.66
CA THR A 85 11.01 17.69 -9.33
C THR A 85 12.04 18.76 -8.99
N ALA A 86 13.32 18.54 -9.28
CA ALA A 86 14.38 19.53 -9.10
C ALA A 86 14.13 20.79 -9.95
N ALA A 87 13.67 20.64 -11.19
CA ALA A 87 13.32 21.76 -12.06
C ALA A 87 12.12 22.57 -11.52
N LYS A 88 11.07 21.89 -11.03
CA LYS A 88 9.93 22.55 -10.38
C LYS A 88 10.34 23.32 -9.13
N VAL A 89 11.21 22.74 -8.30
CA VAL A 89 11.75 23.42 -7.11
C VAL A 89 12.53 24.67 -7.48
N GLN A 90 13.35 24.63 -8.54
CA GLN A 90 14.04 25.82 -9.03
C GLN A 90 13.06 26.88 -9.53
N SER A 91 12.05 26.50 -10.31
CA SER A 91 11.02 27.43 -10.79
C SER A 91 10.25 28.12 -9.65
N LEU A 92 9.87 27.37 -8.61
CA LEU A 92 9.18 27.93 -7.44
C LEU A 92 10.09 28.86 -6.65
N ARG A 93 11.38 28.53 -6.54
CA ARG A 93 12.37 29.40 -5.90
C ARG A 93 12.49 30.75 -6.62
N ASP A 94 12.54 30.73 -7.94
CA ASP A 94 12.60 31.95 -8.76
C ASP A 94 11.32 32.77 -8.66
N GLU A 95 10.15 32.11 -8.58
CA GLU A 95 8.86 32.78 -8.36
C GLU A 95 8.79 33.46 -6.98
N ILE A 96 9.27 32.79 -5.93
CA ILE A 96 9.36 33.37 -4.58
C ILE A 96 10.29 34.59 -4.58
N GLU A 97 11.43 34.52 -5.26
CA GLU A 97 12.37 35.64 -5.37
C GLU A 97 11.73 36.84 -6.09
N ASN A 98 11.00 36.59 -7.18
CA ASN A 98 10.26 37.62 -7.91
C ASN A 98 9.12 38.23 -7.07
N LEU A 99 8.35 37.41 -6.35
CA LEU A 99 7.31 37.90 -5.44
C LEU A 99 7.89 38.74 -4.31
N GLY A 100 9.02 38.32 -3.75
CA GLY A 100 9.76 39.10 -2.74
C GLY A 100 10.19 40.47 -3.25
N ALA A 101 10.70 40.55 -4.49
CA ALA A 101 11.05 41.83 -5.12
C ALA A 101 9.82 42.74 -5.34
N ARG A 102 8.68 42.16 -5.74
CA ARG A 102 7.42 42.90 -5.89
C ARG A 102 6.88 43.45 -4.57
N ILE A 103 6.98 42.67 -3.49
CA ILE A 103 6.59 43.12 -2.14
C ILE A 103 7.47 44.30 -1.71
N ALA A 104 8.80 44.19 -1.87
CA ALA A 104 9.71 45.30 -1.54
C ALA A 104 9.42 46.58 -2.34
N GLN A 105 9.02 46.45 -3.59
CA GLN A 105 8.57 47.59 -4.40
C GLN A 105 7.28 48.19 -3.86
N ILE A 106 6.28 47.37 -3.52
CA ILE A 106 5.01 47.82 -2.92
C ILE A 106 5.27 48.54 -1.60
N ASP A 107 6.14 48.03 -0.74
CA ASP A 107 6.49 48.68 0.53
C ASP A 107 7.08 50.08 0.30
N THR A 108 7.91 50.24 -0.73
CA THR A 108 8.48 51.53 -1.13
C THR A 108 7.39 52.47 -1.65
N ASP A 109 6.51 52.00 -2.54
CA ASP A 109 5.41 52.79 -3.10
C ASP A 109 4.43 53.23 -2.01
N VAL A 110 4.13 52.36 -1.04
CA VAL A 110 3.27 52.65 0.11
C VAL A 110 3.92 53.70 1.02
N ALA A 111 5.24 53.62 1.25
CA ALA A 111 5.96 54.63 2.01
C ALA A 111 5.91 56.01 1.32
N GLU A 112 6.12 56.06 0.00
CA GLU A 112 6.03 57.31 -0.78
C GLU A 112 4.60 57.88 -0.77
N LEU A 113 3.58 57.04 -0.95
CA LEU A 113 2.18 57.46 -0.86
C LEU A 113 1.84 58.01 0.52
N LYS A 114 2.35 57.40 1.59
CA LYS A 114 2.15 57.87 2.96
C LYS A 114 2.80 59.24 3.20
N GLU A 115 4.00 59.47 2.67
CA GLU A 115 4.65 60.79 2.72
C GLU A 115 3.87 61.84 1.92
N ARG A 116 3.35 61.49 0.74
CA ARG A 116 2.51 62.39 -0.07
C ARG A 116 1.19 62.75 0.60
N ILE A 117 0.58 61.81 1.32
CA ILE A 117 -0.62 62.05 2.13
C ILE A 117 -0.29 62.96 3.32
N ALA A 118 0.86 62.76 3.97
CA ALA A 118 1.32 63.62 5.07
C ALA A 118 1.71 65.05 4.62
N ALA A 119 2.16 65.21 3.38
CA ALA A 119 2.51 66.50 2.79
C ALA A 119 1.31 67.26 2.16
N ALA A 120 0.13 66.63 2.07
CA ALA A 120 -1.08 67.31 1.63
C ALA A 120 -1.54 68.30 2.73
N PRO A 121 -1.90 69.55 2.38
CA PRO A 121 -2.34 70.53 3.37
C PRO A 121 -3.66 70.04 3.99
N VAL A 122 -3.60 69.70 5.27
CA VAL A 122 -4.77 69.44 6.10
C VAL A 122 -5.54 70.76 6.22
N PRO A 123 -6.84 70.84 5.87
CA PRO A 123 -7.63 72.01 6.21
C PRO A 123 -7.68 72.14 7.74
N GLU A 124 -7.41 73.33 8.25
CA GLU A 124 -7.47 73.67 9.68
C GLU A 124 -8.82 73.23 10.27
N PRO A 125 -8.85 72.31 11.25
CA PRO A 125 -10.06 72.08 12.01
C PRO A 125 -10.28 73.24 12.98
N GLU A 126 -11.52 73.74 13.03
CA GLU A 126 -12.02 74.57 14.14
C GLU A 126 -11.75 73.86 15.48
N PRO A 127 -11.59 74.61 16.59
CA PRO A 127 -11.23 74.02 17.87
C PRO A 127 -12.38 73.15 18.39
N GLU A 128 -12.24 71.83 18.24
CA GLU A 128 -13.10 70.86 18.92
C GLU A 128 -12.80 70.87 20.44
N PRO A 129 -13.81 70.58 21.28
CA PRO A 129 -13.63 70.47 22.72
C PRO A 129 -12.70 69.30 23.05
N ALA A 130 -11.95 69.42 24.13
CA ALA A 130 -11.01 68.40 24.61
C ALA A 130 -11.60 66.97 24.56
N PRO A 131 -10.86 65.98 24.04
CA PRO A 131 -11.35 64.62 23.94
C PRO A 131 -11.60 64.05 25.35
N PRO A 132 -12.65 63.24 25.53
CA PRO A 132 -12.80 62.46 26.76
C PRO A 132 -11.57 61.57 26.95
N PRO A 133 -11.23 61.20 28.20
CA PRO A 133 -10.09 60.33 28.47
C PRO A 133 -10.22 59.05 27.64
N ALA A 134 -9.11 58.64 27.02
CA ALA A 134 -9.02 57.41 26.25
C ALA A 134 -9.58 56.25 27.11
N PRO A 135 -10.44 55.38 26.55
CA PRO A 135 -10.79 54.14 27.23
C PRO A 135 -9.51 53.36 27.50
N ASP A 136 -9.41 52.79 28.71
CA ASP A 136 -8.35 51.84 29.06
C ASP A 136 -8.15 50.86 27.90
N PRO A 137 -6.89 50.49 27.55
CA PRO A 137 -6.67 49.42 26.61
C PRO A 137 -7.47 48.21 27.11
N ALA A 138 -8.42 47.74 26.29
CA ALA A 138 -9.05 46.47 26.54
C ALA A 138 -7.92 45.47 26.77
N PRO A 139 -7.99 44.63 27.81
CA PRO A 139 -6.97 43.61 28.01
C PRO A 139 -6.84 42.86 26.69
N GLU A 140 -5.62 42.85 26.15
CA GLU A 140 -5.28 41.91 25.10
C GLU A 140 -5.72 40.56 25.65
N GLU A 141 -6.76 39.97 25.05
CA GLU A 141 -7.11 38.58 25.33
C GLU A 141 -5.86 37.80 24.95
N GLU A 142 -5.03 37.51 25.95
CA GLU A 142 -4.03 36.45 25.88
C GLU A 142 -4.83 35.22 25.49
N VAL A 143 -4.86 34.95 24.17
CA VAL A 143 -5.38 33.71 23.63
C VAL A 143 -4.57 32.65 24.35
N ASP A 144 -5.24 31.98 25.28
CA ASP A 144 -4.63 30.94 26.10
C ASP A 144 -4.23 29.80 25.16
N LEU A 145 -3.00 29.89 24.66
CA LEU A 145 -2.41 28.93 23.74
C LEU A 145 -2.35 27.55 24.38
N ASP A 146 -2.25 27.49 25.71
CA ASP A 146 -2.28 26.26 26.47
C ASP A 146 -3.70 25.65 26.47
N ALA A 147 -4.76 26.46 26.61
CA ALA A 147 -6.15 26.00 26.45
C ALA A 147 -6.49 25.54 25.02
N LEU A 148 -5.89 26.13 23.98
CA LEU A 148 -6.01 25.64 22.60
C LEU A 148 -5.29 24.30 22.40
N LEU A 149 -4.12 24.12 23.03
CA LEU A 149 -3.37 22.86 23.02
C LEU A 149 -4.06 21.74 23.81
N GLU A 150 -4.84 22.09 24.84
CA GLU A 150 -5.64 21.14 25.64
C GLU A 150 -7.02 20.83 25.04
N SER A 151 -7.43 21.54 24.00
CA SER A 151 -8.73 21.31 23.37
C SER A 151 -8.74 19.96 22.65
N LYS A 152 -9.44 18.98 23.24
CA LYS A 152 -9.64 17.66 22.63
C LYS A 152 -10.24 17.85 21.22
N PRO A 153 -9.72 17.14 20.20
CA PRO A 153 -10.30 17.21 18.87
C PRO A 153 -11.77 16.80 18.90
N ILE A 154 -12.58 17.44 18.04
CA ILE A 154 -14.05 17.24 18.01
C ILE A 154 -14.40 15.76 17.73
N TRP A 155 -13.56 15.04 17.00
CA TRP A 155 -13.71 13.63 16.65
C TRP A 155 -13.20 12.65 17.73
N GLN A 156 -12.67 13.13 18.86
CA GLN A 156 -12.07 12.27 19.89
C GLN A 156 -13.09 11.30 20.50
N GLU A 157 -14.29 11.77 20.84
CA GLU A 157 -15.33 10.88 21.40
C GLU A 157 -15.77 9.81 20.41
N PHE A 158 -15.80 10.13 19.11
CA PHE A 158 -16.10 9.17 18.06
C PHE A 158 -15.00 8.09 17.97
N LEU A 159 -13.72 8.48 18.05
CA LEU A 159 -12.63 7.51 18.04
C LEU A 159 -12.62 6.61 19.27
N ASP A 160 -12.86 7.17 20.45
CA ASP A 160 -12.90 6.41 21.70
C ASP A 160 -13.99 5.31 21.62
N ASP A 161 -15.18 5.66 21.12
CA ASP A 161 -16.27 4.69 20.89
C ASP A 161 -15.95 3.69 19.78
N TYR A 162 -15.27 4.13 18.71
CA TYR A 162 -14.82 3.25 17.63
C TYR A 162 -13.78 2.23 18.11
N HIS A 163 -12.84 2.62 18.97
CA HIS A 163 -11.89 1.69 19.57
C HIS A 163 -12.59 0.71 20.52
N ALA A 164 -13.57 1.18 21.31
CA ALA A 164 -14.39 0.31 22.15
C ALA A 164 -15.19 -0.72 21.34
N LEU A 165 -15.71 -0.31 20.16
CA LEU A 165 -16.34 -1.22 19.21
C LEU A 165 -15.34 -2.26 18.71
N ARG A 166 -14.13 -1.86 18.30
CA ARG A 166 -13.10 -2.80 17.78
C ARG A 166 -12.66 -3.84 18.80
N GLU A 167 -12.55 -3.50 20.09
CA GLU A 167 -12.19 -4.45 21.15
C GLU A 167 -13.24 -5.56 21.35
N THR A 168 -14.51 -5.28 21.04
CA THR A 168 -15.62 -6.24 21.17
C THR A 168 -16.10 -6.78 19.82
N PHE A 169 -15.42 -6.40 18.73
CA PHE A 169 -15.85 -6.68 17.38
C PHE A 169 -15.75 -8.17 17.06
N SER A 170 -16.77 -8.70 16.40
CA SER A 170 -16.78 -10.04 15.84
C SER A 170 -17.30 -10.00 14.40
N PRO A 171 -16.61 -10.61 13.43
CA PRO A 171 -17.01 -10.58 12.03
C PRO A 171 -18.37 -11.25 11.80
N GLU A 172 -18.76 -12.24 12.62
CA GLU A 172 -20.05 -12.93 12.49
C GLU A 172 -21.25 -12.03 12.77
N ARG A 173 -21.07 -11.02 13.62
CA ARG A 173 -22.10 -10.06 14.01
C ARG A 173 -21.71 -8.63 13.66
N GLY A 174 -20.76 -8.46 12.73
CA GLY A 174 -20.13 -7.17 12.45
C GLY A 174 -21.15 -6.09 12.11
N ALA A 175 -22.05 -6.35 11.16
CA ALA A 175 -23.09 -5.39 10.76
C ALA A 175 -24.01 -4.95 11.94
N GLU A 176 -24.38 -5.89 12.82
CA GLU A 176 -25.22 -5.60 13.99
C GLU A 176 -24.47 -4.75 15.03
N LEU A 177 -23.16 -4.98 15.20
CA LEU A 177 -22.31 -4.25 16.14
C LEU A 177 -21.95 -2.85 15.61
N CYS A 178 -21.82 -2.70 14.30
CA CYS A 178 -21.52 -1.43 13.65
C CYS A 178 -22.72 -0.47 13.60
N ALA A 179 -23.94 -0.99 13.43
CA ALA A 179 -25.15 -0.17 13.24
C ALA A 179 -25.38 0.88 14.35
N PRO A 180 -25.26 0.56 15.66
CA PRO A 180 -25.44 1.56 16.72
C PRO A 180 -24.45 2.73 16.63
N LEU A 181 -23.21 2.48 16.21
CA LEU A 181 -22.19 3.51 16.10
C LEU A 181 -22.43 4.38 14.85
N ILE A 182 -22.76 3.74 13.73
CA ILE A 182 -23.11 4.41 12.48
C ILE A 182 -24.30 5.34 12.69
N ASP A 183 -25.37 4.86 13.34
CA ASP A 183 -26.58 5.64 13.61
C ASP A 183 -26.33 6.77 14.62
N LYS A 184 -25.50 6.53 15.65
CA LYS A 184 -25.17 7.53 16.69
C LYS A 184 -24.46 8.75 16.09
N TYR A 185 -23.51 8.52 15.18
CA TYR A 185 -22.65 9.56 14.62
C TYR A 185 -23.04 9.98 13.20
N GLY A 186 -24.05 9.36 12.59
CA GLY A 186 -24.47 9.65 11.21
C GLY A 186 -23.37 9.38 10.19
N LEU A 187 -22.68 8.25 10.32
CA LEU A 187 -21.48 7.97 9.51
C LEU A 187 -21.81 7.76 8.03
N HIS A 188 -21.04 8.41 7.16
CA HIS A 188 -21.04 8.16 5.74
C HIS A 188 -20.15 6.95 5.44
N LEU A 189 -20.72 5.93 4.82
CA LEU A 189 -20.01 4.73 4.43
C LEU A 189 -19.39 4.96 3.06
N LEU A 190 -18.07 4.78 2.94
CA LEU A 190 -17.32 5.04 1.72
C LEU A 190 -16.59 3.79 1.23
N VAL A 191 -16.45 3.67 -0.09
CA VAL A 191 -15.59 2.69 -0.75
C VAL A 191 -14.65 3.40 -1.71
N CYS A 192 -13.40 2.94 -1.80
CA CYS A 192 -12.47 3.42 -2.81
C CYS A 192 -12.80 2.74 -4.15
N THR A 193 -13.15 3.53 -5.16
CA THR A 193 -13.46 3.01 -6.50
C THR A 193 -12.28 3.09 -7.46
N ASP A 194 -11.37 4.04 -7.24
CA ASP A 194 -10.14 4.18 -8.02
C ASP A 194 -9.02 4.75 -7.15
N HIS A 195 -8.19 3.86 -6.62
CA HIS A 195 -7.05 4.21 -5.76
C HIS A 195 -5.86 4.81 -6.54
N ALA A 196 -5.81 4.59 -7.87
CA ALA A 196 -4.71 4.99 -8.75
C ALA A 196 -5.08 6.16 -9.68
N ALA A 197 -6.24 6.78 -9.45
CA ALA A 197 -6.70 7.94 -10.20
C ALA A 197 -5.68 9.08 -10.13
N VAL A 198 -5.16 9.49 -11.29
CA VAL A 198 -4.24 10.63 -11.40
C VAL A 198 -4.97 11.79 -12.05
N GLU A 199 -5.16 12.87 -11.31
CA GLU A 199 -5.70 14.14 -11.80
C GLU A 199 -4.60 15.21 -11.69
N ASP A 200 -4.31 15.91 -12.79
CA ASP A 200 -3.23 16.91 -12.89
C ASP A 200 -1.84 16.41 -12.42
N GLY A 201 -1.57 15.11 -12.60
CA GLY A 201 -0.30 14.48 -12.20
C GLY A 201 -0.17 14.21 -10.69
N LYS A 202 -1.22 14.45 -9.91
CA LYS A 202 -1.32 14.07 -8.48
C LYS A 202 -2.20 12.83 -8.35
N ASN A 203 -1.82 11.91 -7.48
CA ASN A 203 -2.68 10.76 -7.15
C ASN A 203 -3.84 11.28 -6.29
N ILE A 204 -5.06 11.24 -6.81
CA ILE A 204 -6.30 11.67 -6.17
C ILE A 204 -7.24 10.47 -6.17
N PRO A 205 -7.14 9.58 -5.16
CA PRO A 205 -8.02 8.42 -5.08
C PRO A 205 -9.49 8.84 -5.06
N LYS A 206 -10.33 8.08 -5.75
CA LYS A 206 -11.78 8.33 -5.86
C LYS A 206 -12.53 7.46 -4.87
N PHE A 207 -13.42 8.11 -4.13
CA PHE A 207 -14.29 7.45 -3.16
C PHE A 207 -15.75 7.71 -3.51
N GLU A 208 -16.58 6.71 -3.28
CA GLU A 208 -18.03 6.80 -3.43
C GLU A 208 -18.74 6.42 -2.15
N THR A 209 -19.90 7.03 -1.90
CA THR A 209 -20.74 6.69 -0.76
C THR A 209 -21.59 5.46 -1.07
N VAL A 210 -21.59 4.50 -0.15
CA VAL A 210 -22.35 3.26 -0.23
C VAL A 210 -23.34 3.16 0.94
N GLU A 211 -24.32 2.26 0.84
CA GLU A 211 -25.27 2.00 1.93
C GLU A 211 -24.91 0.72 2.72
N ASP A 212 -24.09 -0.17 2.15
CA ASP A 212 -23.77 -1.45 2.74
C ASP A 212 -22.48 -1.40 3.56
N VAL A 213 -22.61 -1.63 4.87
CA VAL A 213 -21.50 -1.72 5.84
C VAL A 213 -20.50 -2.81 5.46
N GLY A 214 -20.97 -3.89 4.80
CA GLY A 214 -20.13 -4.99 4.36
C GLY A 214 -19.27 -4.71 3.13
N THR A 215 -19.47 -3.58 2.45
CA THR A 215 -18.67 -3.12 1.30
C THR A 215 -17.90 -1.83 1.59
N ALA A 216 -18.34 -1.07 2.59
CA ALA A 216 -17.71 0.17 2.99
C ALA A 216 -16.34 -0.05 3.64
N THR A 217 -15.25 0.25 2.94
CA THR A 217 -13.89 0.14 3.45
C THR A 217 -13.52 1.30 4.38
N PHE A 218 -14.23 2.43 4.30
CA PHE A 218 -14.02 3.60 5.15
C PHE A 218 -15.34 4.12 5.71
N TRP A 219 -15.28 4.72 6.90
CA TRP A 219 -16.40 5.43 7.52
C TRP A 219 -15.99 6.87 7.76
N ALA A 220 -16.82 7.81 7.31
CA ALA A 220 -16.60 9.24 7.41
C ALA A 220 -17.60 9.86 8.38
N TYR A 221 -17.08 10.49 9.43
CA TYR A 221 -17.83 11.25 10.42
C TYR A 221 -17.85 12.73 10.05
N ASP A 222 -19.03 13.33 9.92
CA ASP A 222 -19.18 14.77 9.69
C ASP A 222 -18.69 15.53 10.93
N ILE A 223 -17.73 16.46 10.75
CA ILE A 223 -17.16 17.21 11.86
C ILE A 223 -18.12 18.35 12.24
N PRO A 224 -18.76 18.30 13.42
CA PRO A 224 -19.70 19.34 13.83
C PRO A 224 -19.05 20.73 13.82
N GLY A 225 -19.71 21.67 13.14
CA GLY A 225 -19.24 23.06 13.01
C GLY A 225 -18.34 23.32 11.80
N GLN A 226 -17.95 22.29 11.04
CA GLN A 226 -17.14 22.40 9.81
C GLN A 226 -17.82 21.65 8.65
N PRO A 227 -18.85 22.26 8.02
CA PRO A 227 -19.64 21.57 7.01
C PRO A 227 -18.81 21.21 5.79
N GLY A 228 -18.83 19.93 5.44
CA GLY A 228 -18.07 19.38 4.31
C GLY A 228 -16.70 18.83 4.69
N ASP A 229 -16.29 18.96 5.95
CA ASP A 229 -15.08 18.31 6.49
C ASP A 229 -15.46 17.08 7.31
N PHE A 230 -14.70 16.00 7.10
CA PHE A 230 -15.01 14.68 7.64
C PHE A 230 -13.78 14.04 8.27
N ALA A 231 -13.98 13.39 9.41
CA ALA A 231 -13.00 12.50 10.02
C ALA A 231 -13.25 11.07 9.55
N VAL A 232 -12.27 10.49 8.86
CA VAL A 232 -12.38 9.20 8.18
C VAL A 232 -11.55 8.14 8.90
N VAL A 233 -12.17 6.98 9.15
CA VAL A 233 -11.56 5.81 9.79
C VAL A 233 -11.76 4.57 8.92
N PRO A 234 -10.87 3.57 8.99
CA PRO A 234 -11.06 2.32 8.26
C PRO A 234 -12.19 1.50 8.89
N SER A 235 -12.94 0.78 8.08
CA SER A 235 -14.01 -0.09 8.55
C SER A 235 -13.48 -1.26 9.39
N PRO A 236 -14.12 -1.61 10.53
CA PRO A 236 -13.76 -2.76 11.34
C PRO A 236 -14.12 -4.10 10.70
N MET A 237 -14.93 -4.08 9.63
CA MET A 237 -15.38 -5.28 8.93
C MET A 237 -14.26 -6.02 8.20
N PHE A 238 -13.16 -5.33 7.88
CA PHE A 238 -12.08 -5.86 7.06
C PHE A 238 -10.79 -6.00 7.86
N ARG A 239 -10.12 -7.13 7.66
CA ARG A 239 -8.74 -7.33 8.12
C ARG A 239 -7.79 -6.55 7.26
N TYR A 240 -6.68 -6.11 7.83
CA TYR A 240 -5.67 -5.39 7.09
C TYR A 240 -4.73 -6.36 6.37
N ASP A 241 -5.02 -6.62 5.10
CA ASP A 241 -4.20 -7.47 4.23
C ASP A 241 -3.56 -6.67 3.08
N ARG A 242 -2.76 -7.34 2.25
CA ARG A 242 -2.10 -6.73 1.09
C ARG A 242 -3.10 -6.09 0.13
N LYS A 243 -4.25 -6.73 -0.08
CA LYS A 243 -5.25 -6.25 -1.02
C LYS A 243 -5.84 -4.93 -0.53
N LEU A 244 -6.22 -4.88 0.75
CA LEU A 244 -6.70 -3.67 1.39
C LEU A 244 -5.66 -2.56 1.35
N HIS A 245 -4.38 -2.88 1.61
CA HIS A 245 -3.29 -1.92 1.57
C HIS A 245 -3.05 -1.32 0.18
N GLU A 246 -2.96 -2.17 -0.85
CA GLU A 246 -2.48 -1.79 -2.18
C GLU A 246 -3.59 -1.34 -3.14
N GLU A 247 -4.78 -1.93 -3.04
CA GLU A 247 -5.85 -1.81 -4.05
C GLU A 247 -7.08 -1.04 -3.53
N GLU A 248 -7.33 -1.03 -2.23
CA GLU A 248 -8.58 -0.47 -1.66
C GLU A 248 -8.39 0.96 -1.11
N GLY A 249 -7.34 1.66 -1.53
CA GLY A 249 -7.10 3.08 -1.19
C GLY A 249 -6.49 3.34 0.20
N MET A 250 -6.08 2.29 0.92
CA MET A 250 -5.67 2.41 2.32
C MET A 250 -4.29 3.05 2.46
N LYS A 251 -3.31 2.72 1.61
CA LYS A 251 -1.98 3.34 1.63
C LYS A 251 -1.98 4.81 1.21
N GLU A 252 -2.97 5.23 0.42
CA GLU A 252 -3.19 6.63 0.05
C GLU A 252 -3.88 7.42 1.17
N THR A 253 -4.70 6.74 1.99
CA THR A 253 -5.53 7.37 3.03
C THR A 253 -4.85 7.42 4.39
N PHE A 254 -4.09 6.39 4.75
CA PHE A 254 -3.47 6.25 6.07
C PHE A 254 -1.98 5.95 5.95
N ALA A 255 -1.19 6.63 6.78
CA ALA A 255 0.16 6.21 7.08
C ALA A 255 0.10 4.96 7.97
N ALA A 256 0.64 3.86 7.47
CA ALA A 256 0.70 2.58 8.16
C ALA A 256 2.06 1.92 7.93
N ARG A 257 2.57 1.20 8.93
CA ARG A 257 3.77 0.35 8.80
C ARG A 257 3.39 -1.05 8.33
N TYR A 258 2.81 -1.14 7.13
CA TYR A 258 2.47 -2.43 6.55
C TYR A 258 3.72 -3.19 6.12
N GLU A 259 3.80 -4.48 6.45
CA GLU A 259 4.84 -5.38 5.99
C GLU A 259 4.30 -6.36 4.94
N ASP A 260 5.00 -6.48 3.82
CA ASP A 260 4.62 -7.35 2.71
C ASP A 260 4.43 -8.80 3.15
N GLY A 261 3.22 -9.32 2.89
CA GLY A 261 2.86 -10.71 3.18
C GLY A 261 2.32 -10.95 4.59
N LYS A 262 2.23 -9.92 5.43
CA LYS A 262 1.52 -9.98 6.71
C LYS A 262 0.04 -9.62 6.56
N VAL A 263 -0.77 -10.14 7.48
CA VAL A 263 -2.18 -9.83 7.65
C VAL A 263 -2.37 -9.47 9.11
N TYR A 264 -3.01 -8.33 9.37
CA TYR A 264 -3.23 -7.83 10.73
C TYR A 264 -4.72 -7.90 11.05
N ASP A 265 -5.02 -8.60 12.14
CA ASP A 265 -6.38 -8.71 12.70
C ASP A 265 -6.72 -7.51 13.58
N LYS A 266 -5.70 -6.90 14.21
CA LYS A 266 -5.86 -5.76 15.10
C LYS A 266 -5.28 -4.50 14.48
N LEU A 267 -6.10 -3.45 14.47
CA LEU A 267 -5.77 -2.14 13.94
C LEU A 267 -6.26 -1.08 14.93
N THR A 268 -5.36 -0.16 15.26
CA THR A 268 -5.66 1.02 16.08
C THR A 268 -5.54 2.26 15.22
N VAL A 269 -6.46 3.20 15.42
CA VAL A 269 -6.44 4.49 14.71
C VAL A 269 -5.95 5.55 15.69
N ASP A 270 -4.72 6.01 15.51
CA ASP A 270 -4.14 7.08 16.33
C ASP A 270 -4.67 8.44 15.89
N MET A 271 -4.79 8.62 14.58
CA MET A 271 -5.30 9.85 13.96
C MET A 271 -6.22 9.47 12.79
N PRO A 272 -7.46 9.99 12.73
CA PRO A 272 -8.33 9.76 11.60
C PRO A 272 -7.80 10.56 10.40
N ALA A 273 -8.09 10.10 9.19
CA ALA A 273 -7.79 10.89 8.00
C ALA A 273 -8.81 12.02 7.86
N LEU A 274 -8.39 13.20 7.41
CA LEU A 274 -9.30 14.34 7.21
C LEU A 274 -9.63 14.49 5.74
N PHE A 275 -10.92 14.41 5.44
CA PHE A 275 -11.45 14.51 4.09
C PHE A 275 -12.29 15.77 3.97
N THR A 276 -12.28 16.40 2.80
CA THR A 276 -13.27 17.42 2.43
C THR A 276 -14.06 16.96 1.22
N LEU A 277 -15.39 17.13 1.27
CA LEU A 277 -16.27 16.90 0.13
C LEU A 277 -16.45 18.20 -0.66
N ARG A 278 -15.84 18.29 -1.84
CA ARG A 278 -15.96 19.47 -2.72
C ARG A 278 -16.50 19.04 -4.08
N LYS A 279 -17.57 19.70 -4.55
CA LYS A 279 -18.22 19.38 -5.84
C LYS A 279 -18.55 17.89 -5.98
N GLU A 280 -19.05 17.27 -4.91
CA GLU A 280 -19.38 15.84 -4.85
C GLU A 280 -18.16 14.89 -4.98
N GLN A 281 -16.93 15.42 -4.91
CA GLN A 281 -15.70 14.64 -4.92
C GLN A 281 -15.04 14.69 -3.54
N TRP A 282 -14.66 13.52 -3.04
CA TRP A 282 -13.93 13.36 -1.78
C TRP A 282 -12.45 13.66 -2.00
N HIS A 283 -11.89 14.55 -1.18
CA HIS A 283 -10.48 14.90 -1.21
C HIS A 283 -9.83 14.62 0.13
N ILE A 284 -8.67 13.97 0.10
CA ILE A 284 -7.83 13.76 1.29
C ILE A 284 -7.06 15.05 1.53
N GLU A 285 -7.40 15.78 2.60
CA GLU A 285 -6.66 16.97 3.02
C GLU A 285 -5.48 16.59 3.92
N GLN A 286 -5.69 15.60 4.79
CA GLN A 286 -4.64 15.07 5.66
C GLN A 286 -4.77 13.55 5.79
N PRO A 287 -3.69 12.79 5.49
CA PRO A 287 -3.70 11.35 5.72
C PRO A 287 -3.74 11.05 7.22
N GLY A 288 -4.48 10.00 7.58
CA GLY A 288 -4.56 9.53 8.96
C GLY A 288 -3.32 8.71 9.37
N LEU A 289 -3.27 8.30 10.62
CA LEU A 289 -2.24 7.42 11.17
C LEU A 289 -2.88 6.21 11.82
N ILE A 290 -2.43 5.03 11.41
CA ILE A 290 -2.88 3.76 11.97
C ILE A 290 -1.71 2.89 12.41
N GLU A 291 -1.91 2.20 13.53
CA GLU A 291 -1.00 1.17 14.03
C GLU A 291 -1.59 -0.21 13.74
N LEU A 292 -0.72 -1.09 13.27
CA LEU A 292 -1.06 -2.47 12.91
C LEU A 292 -0.40 -3.39 13.94
N GLU A 293 -1.21 -4.20 14.63
CA GLU A 293 -0.77 -5.18 15.62
C GLU A 293 -1.06 -6.60 15.11
N GLU A 294 -0.07 -7.49 15.27
CA GLU A 294 -0.20 -8.92 14.91
C GLU A 294 -1.10 -9.71 15.87
#